data_AF-A0A4Y7QB48-F1
#
_entry.id   AF-A0A4Y7QB48-F1
#
_cell.length_a   1.000
_cell.length_b   1.000
_cell.length_c   1.000
_cell.angle_alpha   90.00
_cell.angle_beta   90.00
_cell.angle_gamma   90.00
#
_symmetry.space_group_name_H-M   'P 1'
#
loop_
_entity.id
_entity.type
_entity.pdbx_description
1 polymer ?
#
loop_
_entity_poly.entity_id
_entity_poly.type
_entity_poly.pdbx_seq_one_letter_code
_entity_poly.pdbx_strand_id
1 'polypeptide(L)'
;LIALLVDRVAEAVDFGLNRPSTSNSSGRPAWRQSERDEFTTFVTNVLRKAEVQMNVILGALVYIDRAMPHLRIAITDWAHHRVFLGALILAHKYLNDSCLKNVHW
;
A
#
# COMPACT_ATOMS: atom_id res chain seq x y z
N LEU A 1 2.14 -1.83 -12.87
CA LEU A 1 2.76 -1.35 -11.61
C LEU A 1 1.73 -1.06 -10.52
N ILE A 2 0.66 -0.29 -10.79
CA ILE A 2 -0.40 -0.02 -9.79
C ILE A 2 -0.97 -1.33 -9.22
N ALA A 3 -1.29 -2.30 -10.08
CA ALA A 3 -1.76 -3.62 -9.64
C ALA A 3 -0.76 -4.32 -8.70
N LEU A 4 0.54 -4.30 -9.03
CA LEU A 4 1.59 -4.86 -8.16
C LEU A 4 1.62 -4.17 -6.80
N LEU A 5 1.53 -2.84 -6.76
CA LEU A 5 1.50 -2.08 -5.51
C LEU A 5 0.26 -2.41 -4.68
N VAL A 6 -0.91 -2.48 -5.30
CA VAL A 6 -2.16 -2.89 -4.66
C VAL A 6 -2.02 -4.29 -4.05
N ASP A 7 -1.48 -5.24 -4.81
CA ASP A 7 -1.32 -6.62 -4.36
C ASP A 7 -0.27 -6.74 -3.23
N ARG A 8 0.85 -6.00 -3.31
CA ARG A 8 1.86 -5.96 -2.24
C ARG A 8 1.30 -5.36 -0.94
N VAL A 9 0.53 -4.28 -1.03
CA VAL A 9 -0.12 -3.68 0.14
C VAL A 9 -1.09 -4.67 0.78
N ALA A 10 -1.88 -5.38 -0.03
CA ALA A 10 -2.81 -6.40 0.45
C ALA A 10 -2.09 -7.51 1.21
N GLU A 11 -1.02 -8.05 0.63
CA GLU A 11 -0.21 -9.09 1.25
C GLU A 11 0.39 -8.61 2.57
N ALA A 12 0.91 -7.38 2.61
CA ALA A 12 1.49 -6.80 3.82
C ALA A 12 0.46 -6.57 4.93
N VAL A 13 -0.76 -6.17 4.57
CA VAL A 13 -1.87 -6.00 5.52
C VAL A 13 -2.36 -7.36 6.04
N ASP A 14 -2.54 -8.34 5.15
CA ASP A 14 -2.94 -9.69 5.54
C ASP A 14 -1.90 -10.33 6.47
N PHE A 15 -0.60 -10.15 6.18
CA PHE A 15 0.49 -10.54 7.08
C PHE A 15 0.38 -9.85 8.44
N GLY A 16 0.23 -8.52 8.45
CA GLY A 16 0.14 -7.75 9.69
C GLY A 16 -1.11 -8.04 10.54
N LEU A 17 -2.17 -8.55 9.91
CA LEU A 17 -3.40 -9.02 10.56
C LEU A 17 -3.34 -10.50 10.97
N ASN A 18 -2.25 -11.20 10.70
CA ASN A 18 -2.10 -12.66 10.87
C ASN A 18 -3.19 -13.46 10.13
N ARG A 19 -3.60 -13.01 8.95
CA ARG A 19 -4.50 -13.77 8.09
C ARG A 19 -3.69 -14.84 7.36
N PRO A 20 -4.20 -16.08 7.25
CA PRO A 20 -3.48 -17.15 6.59
C PRO A 20 -3.24 -16.78 5.12
N SER A 21 -1.97 -16.80 4.69
CA SER A 21 -1.60 -16.64 3.29
C SER A 21 -2.28 -17.76 2.49
N THR A 22 -3.25 -17.40 1.65
CA THR A 22 -4.07 -18.32 0.84
C THR A 22 -3.20 -19.08 -0.17
N SER A 23 -2.43 -20.05 0.32
CA SER A 23 -1.49 -20.83 -0.48
C SER A 23 -2.02 -22.22 -0.83
N ASN A 24 -3.14 -22.67 -0.25
CA ASN A 24 -3.76 -23.94 -0.63
C ASN A 24 -5.28 -23.83 -0.78
N SER A 25 -5.73 -24.12 -2.01
CA SER A 25 -7.08 -24.57 -2.42
C SER A 25 -8.30 -23.73 -2.03
N SER A 26 -8.92 -23.13 -3.06
CA SER A 26 -10.35 -22.81 -3.13
C SER A 26 -10.85 -21.58 -2.37
N GLY A 27 -10.72 -20.42 -3.03
CA GLY A 27 -11.91 -19.61 -3.35
C GLY A 27 -12.43 -18.65 -2.28
N ARG A 28 -11.69 -17.56 -2.02
CA ARG A 28 -12.22 -16.19 -1.85
C ARG A 28 -11.05 -15.21 -1.73
N PRO A 29 -11.01 -14.10 -2.49
CA PRO A 29 -10.03 -13.04 -2.23
C PRO A 29 -10.22 -12.50 -0.81
N ALA A 30 -9.13 -12.13 -0.13
CA ALA A 30 -9.11 -11.63 1.26
C ALA A 30 -9.94 -10.34 1.51
N TRP A 31 -10.48 -9.77 0.42
CA TRP A 31 -11.21 -8.53 0.27
C TRP A 31 -12.16 -8.70 -0.93
N ARG A 32 -13.36 -8.11 -0.86
CA ARG A 32 -14.36 -8.19 -1.92
C ARG A 32 -13.80 -7.48 -3.17
N GLN A 33 -14.17 -7.95 -4.37
CA GLN A 33 -13.71 -7.33 -5.61
C GLN A 33 -13.99 -5.81 -5.64
N SER A 34 -15.16 -5.39 -5.15
CA SER A 34 -15.52 -3.97 -4.99
C SER A 34 -14.52 -3.18 -4.14
N GLU A 35 -14.07 -3.74 -3.02
CA GLU A 35 -13.12 -3.08 -2.10
C GLU A 35 -11.75 -2.92 -2.76
N ARG A 36 -11.33 -3.92 -3.55
CA ARG A 36 -10.08 -3.86 -4.33
C ARG A 36 -10.16 -2.81 -5.42
N ASP A 37 -11.29 -2.68 -6.12
CA ASP A 37 -11.49 -1.69 -7.17
C ASP A 37 -11.54 -0.26 -6.62
N GLU A 38 -12.21 -0.06 -5.48
CA GLU A 38 -12.22 1.20 -4.72
C GLU A 38 -10.81 1.59 -4.27
N PHE A 39 -10.05 0.66 -3.69
CA PHE A 39 -8.68 0.93 -3.26
C PHE A 39 -7.75 1.19 -4.44
N THR A 40 -7.90 0.46 -5.55
CA THR A 40 -7.12 0.69 -6.78
C THR A 40 -7.39 2.09 -7.35
N THR A 41 -8.65 2.53 -7.31
CA THR A 41 -9.05 3.88 -7.70
C THR A 41 -8.43 4.92 -6.77
N PHE A 42 -8.43 4.67 -5.46
CA PHE A 42 -7.77 5.53 -4.47
C PHE A 42 -6.27 5.67 -4.75
N VAL A 43 -5.54 4.55 -4.90
CA VAL A 43 -4.11 4.55 -5.22
C VAL A 43 -3.84 5.34 -6.49
N THR A 44 -4.61 5.11 -7.56
CA THR A 44 -4.48 5.82 -8.83
C THR A 44 -4.67 7.32 -8.67
N ASN A 45 -5.69 7.73 -7.90
CA ASN A 45 -5.98 9.13 -7.63
C ASN A 45 -4.85 9.82 -6.85
N VAL A 46 -4.31 9.17 -5.82
CA VAL A 46 -3.19 9.70 -5.02
C VAL A 46 -1.96 9.89 -5.91
N LEU A 47 -1.56 8.84 -6.65
CA LEU A 47 -0.37 8.90 -7.51
C LEU A 47 -0.50 9.99 -8.57
N ARG A 48 -1.69 10.16 -9.17
CA ARG A 48 -1.93 11.18 -10.18
C ARG A 48 -1.94 12.60 -9.59
N LYS A 49 -2.63 12.81 -8.47
CA LYS A 49 -2.78 14.15 -7.86
C LYS A 49 -1.50 14.66 -7.20
N ALA A 50 -0.69 13.77 -6.63
CA ALA A 50 0.60 14.12 -6.04
C ALA A 50 1.75 14.07 -7.06
N GLU A 51 1.44 13.85 -8.35
CA GLU A 51 2.41 13.78 -9.46
C GLU A 51 3.60 12.85 -9.14
N VAL A 52 3.29 11.69 -8.55
CA VAL A 52 4.31 10.80 -8.01
C VAL A 52 5.14 10.18 -9.13
N GLN A 53 6.44 10.37 -9.06
CA GLN A 53 7.40 9.79 -9.98
C GLN A 53 7.62 8.29 -9.76
N MET A 54 8.08 7.60 -10.81
CA MET A 54 8.30 6.15 -10.81
C MET A 54 9.24 5.67 -9.69
N ASN A 55 10.34 6.39 -9.45
CA ASN A 55 11.31 6.10 -8.38
C ASN A 55 10.64 6.04 -7.00
N VAL A 56 9.69 6.93 -6.71
CA VAL A 56 8.96 6.97 -5.44
C VAL A 56 8.05 5.74 -5.30
N ILE A 57 7.38 5.32 -6.38
CA ILE A 57 6.55 4.11 -6.36
C ILE A 57 7.39 2.86 -6.09
N LEU A 58 8.57 2.77 -6.73
CA LEU A 58 9.52 1.69 -6.48
C LEU A 58 10.07 1.71 -5.05
N GLY A 59 10.40 2.90 -4.52
CA GLY A 59 10.80 3.07 -3.13
C GLY A 59 9.70 2.65 -2.14
N ALA A 60 8.44 2.99 -2.43
CA ALA A 60 7.31 2.59 -1.61
C ALA A 60 7.13 1.06 -1.59
N LEU A 61 7.30 0.38 -2.73
CA LEU A 61 7.30 -1.09 -2.80
C LEU A 61 8.39 -1.69 -1.89
N VAL A 62 9.62 -1.17 -1.98
CA VAL A 62 10.73 -1.63 -1.13
C VAL A 62 10.42 -1.40 0.35
N TYR A 63 9.81 -0.27 0.71
CA TYR A 63 9.42 0.01 2.09
C TYR A 63 8.31 -0.89 2.59
N ILE A 64 7.32 -1.23 1.75
CA ILE A 64 6.27 -2.18 2.09
C ILE A 64 6.88 -3.57 2.35
N ASP A 65 7.71 -4.08 1.44
CA ASP A 65 8.32 -5.40 1.55
C ASP A 65 9.22 -5.50 2.80
N ARG A 66 9.96 -4.44 3.13
CA ARG A 66 10.80 -4.40 4.34
C ARG A 66 10.00 -4.25 5.61
N ALA A 67 8.89 -3.52 5.59
CA ALA A 67 8.05 -3.33 6.77
C ALA A 67 7.24 -4.59 7.08
N MET A 68 6.83 -5.34 6.05
CA MET A 68 5.97 -6.52 6.15
C MET A 68 6.29 -7.45 7.33
N PRO A 69 7.52 -8.02 7.49
CA PRO A 69 7.82 -8.93 8.60
C PRO A 69 7.72 -8.30 10.01
N HIS A 70 7.63 -6.97 10.07
CA HIS A 70 7.54 -6.20 11.31
C HIS A 70 6.14 -5.60 11.54
N LEU A 71 5.20 -5.75 10.61
CA LEU A 71 3.86 -5.20 10.75
C LEU A 71 3.04 -5.97 11.78
N ARG A 72 2.40 -5.21 12.67
CA ARG A 72 1.37 -5.70 13.60
C ARG A 72 0.20 -4.74 13.54
N ILE A 73 -0.91 -5.18 12.96
CA ILE A 73 -2.07 -4.33 12.69
C ILE A 73 -3.17 -4.72 13.67
N ALA A 74 -3.50 -3.82 14.61
CA ALA A 74 -4.59 -4.01 15.56
C ALA A 74 -5.93 -3.45 15.05
N ILE A 75 -5.87 -2.37 14.27
CA ILE A 75 -7.05 -1.68 13.72
C ILE A 75 -7.16 -2.05 12.24
N THR A 76 -8.24 -2.69 11.83
CA THR A 76 -8.47 -3.13 10.44
C THR A 76 -8.93 -1.99 9.53
N ASP A 77 -9.62 -1.00 10.08
CA ASP A 77 -10.21 0.08 9.30
C ASP A 77 -9.14 0.83 8.53
N TRP A 78 -9.34 0.95 7.22
CA TRP A 78 -8.43 1.65 6.32
C TRP A 78 -6.97 1.16 6.39
N ALA A 79 -6.71 -0.08 6.81
CA ALA A 79 -5.35 -0.61 6.95
C ALA A 79 -4.55 -0.53 5.64
N HIS A 80 -5.15 -0.94 4.52
CA HIS A 80 -4.56 -0.82 3.18
C HIS A 80 -4.14 0.61 2.84
N HIS A 81 -5.04 1.57 3.10
CA HIS A 81 -4.80 2.99 2.82
C HIS A 81 -3.65 3.53 3.67
N ARG A 82 -3.61 3.17 4.96
CA ARG A 82 -2.55 3.61 5.89
C ARG A 82 -1.19 3.02 5.55
N VAL A 83 -1.13 1.72 5.22
CA VAL A 83 0.13 1.07 4.81
C VAL A 83 0.65 1.68 3.51
N PHE A 84 -0.22 1.84 2.51
CA PHE A 84 0.14 2.48 1.24
C PHE A 84 0.61 3.93 1.41
N LEU A 85 -0.19 4.79 2.06
CA LEU A 85 0.17 6.20 2.24
C LEU A 85 1.44 6.35 3.08
N GLY A 86 1.58 5.57 4.15
CA GLY A 86 2.78 5.61 4.99
C GLY A 86 4.04 5.31 4.18
N ALA A 87 4.05 4.22 3.42
CA ALA A 87 5.18 3.85 2.58
C ALA A 87 5.45 4.88 1.47
N LEU A 88 4.40 5.38 0.81
CA LEU A 88 4.50 6.36 -0.26
C LEU A 88 5.07 7.69 0.23
N ILE A 89 4.56 8.22 1.34
CA ILE A 89 5.01 9.47 1.94
C ILE A 89 6.47 9.37 2.38
N LEU A 90 6.86 8.27 3.03
CA LEU A 90 8.24 8.03 3.42
C LEU A 90 9.16 7.98 2.20
N ALA A 91 8.80 7.21 1.17
CA ALA A 91 9.59 7.12 -0.06
C ALA A 91 9.71 8.49 -0.76
N HIS A 92 8.62 9.25 -0.82
CA HIS A 92 8.60 10.56 -1.45
C HIS A 92 9.48 11.58 -0.71
N LYS A 93 9.48 11.55 0.62
CA LYS A 93 10.34 12.42 1.45
C LYS A 93 11.81 12.04 1.34
N TYR A 94 12.11 10.75 1.15
CA TYR A 94 13.48 10.26 1.10
C TYR A 94 14.13 10.48 -0.27
N LEU A 95 13.37 10.31 -1.36
CA LEU A 95 13.91 10.29 -2.72
C LEU A 95 13.88 11.63 -3.46
N ASN A 96 13.23 12.65 -2.91
CA ASN A 96 13.12 13.96 -3.56
C ASN A 96 13.71 15.07 -2.69
N ASP A 97 14.51 15.94 -3.29
CA ASP A 97 15.08 17.13 -2.63
C ASP A 97 13.99 18.15 -2.22
N SER A 98 12.86 18.13 -2.92
CA SER A 98 11.66 18.90 -2.61
C SER A 98 10.48 17.96 -2.47
N CYS A 99 9.77 18.03 -1.34
CA CYS A 99 8.65 17.16 -1.03
C CYS A 99 7.43 17.96 -0.54
N LEU A 100 6.23 17.45 -0.83
CA LEU A 100 4.98 17.95 -0.26
C LEU A 100 5.03 17.96 1.27
N LYS A 101 4.48 19.02 1.87
CA LYS A 101 4.21 19.08 3.32
C LYS A 101 3.12 18.06 3.67
N ASN A 102 3.13 17.57 4.91
CA ASN A 102 2.15 16.57 5.34
C ASN A 102 0.69 17.02 5.19
N VAL A 103 0.41 18.31 5.29
CA VAL A 103 -0.93 18.88 5.09
C VAL A 103 -1.44 18.79 3.64
N HIS A 104 -0.55 18.50 2.69
CA HIS A 104 -0.87 18.36 1.26
C HIS A 104 -0.96 16.90 0.80
N TRP A 105 -0.70 15.94 1.68
CA TRP A 105 -0.92 14.51 1.47
C TRP A 105 -2.34 14.12 1.89
#